data_AF-A0A484SPZ8-F1
#
_entry.id   AF-A0A484SPZ8-F1
#
_cell.length_a   1.000
_cell.length_b   1.000
_cell.length_c   1.000
_cell.angle_alpha   90.00
_cell.angle_beta   90.00
_cell.angle_gamma   90.00
#
_symmetry.space_group_name_H-M   'P 1'
#
loop_
_entity.id
_entity.type
_entity.pdbx_description
1 polymer ?
#
loop_
_entity_poly.entity_id
_entity_poly.type
_entity_poly.pdbx_seq_one_letter_code
_entity_poly.pdbx_strand_id
1 'polypeptide(L)'
;MVASSPSPVAGPGAPLLQWEEDVLAGTAYALRFRLQDTQGALPNAALLALSFLDERGARLEGPHPGLHHSRKLQREVVYLASSDTPVENVTAPWLVPPGACRIALAVWPWKGSRAMVMPVPPSLCRQAFSPQALLAIEAQDMQAAALACQDALGQAPRWVELLAHAVGLSARLGRAGWLQACCEALLSHDEAPGLTQRRAHLALGQLQEMSPDWLPRVEGRLATPSAGARRQPRRPPCVVHLLGSPAGAAPLRPPRNWRAVWITPTEYSGCAAPEGPWRMAPPPGASPSGTSSADARHYVLDWLAAAWVAEVARPRLLQMDAWLGSRVALAEQARLIHAQPGARGYDLALRALAMGERLGLPVVYEYDPAHVLLPEPGQPAWPPDSEMAMRRGRQALRCLSAAAAIVVRTPAQKRSLRGLGVDVAKVFVVGPRGDCEAAYAHACRQAEEAGSHHNPTRTRAVREVITG
;
A
#
# COMPACT_ATOMS: atom_id res chain seq x y z
N MET A 1 -39.41 -15.55 -9.18
CA MET A 1 -40.11 -15.16 -7.94
C MET A 1 -41.28 -16.10 -7.71
N VAL A 2 -41.05 -17.16 -6.94
CA VAL A 2 -42.13 -17.95 -6.32
C VAL A 2 -41.93 -17.73 -4.83
N ALA A 3 -42.73 -16.84 -4.23
CA ALA A 3 -42.69 -16.61 -2.80
C ALA A 3 -43.32 -17.82 -2.11
N SER A 4 -42.50 -18.65 -1.48
CA SER A 4 -42.95 -19.73 -0.60
C SER A 4 -43.68 -19.11 0.60
N SER A 5 -44.98 -19.34 0.69
CA SER A 5 -45.81 -18.83 1.78
C SER A 5 -45.43 -19.50 3.11
N PRO A 6 -45.31 -18.73 4.22
CA PRO A 6 -45.01 -19.29 5.53
C PRO A 6 -46.17 -20.17 6.03
N SER A 7 -45.87 -21.41 6.45
CA SER A 7 -46.85 -22.32 7.05
C SER A 7 -46.75 -22.27 8.58
N PRO A 8 -47.82 -21.91 9.31
CA PRO A 8 -47.85 -22.01 10.77
C PRO A 8 -48.12 -23.45 11.21
N VAL A 9 -47.18 -24.07 11.92
CA VAL A 9 -47.35 -25.41 12.52
C VAL A 9 -47.22 -25.29 14.04
N ALA A 10 -48.33 -25.39 14.76
CA ALA A 10 -48.36 -25.29 16.22
C ALA A 10 -48.43 -26.70 16.87
N GLY A 11 -47.27 -27.20 17.30
CA GLY A 11 -47.14 -28.30 18.26
C GLY A 11 -46.12 -27.92 19.34
N PRO A 12 -46.19 -28.47 20.56
CA PRO A 12 -45.20 -28.20 21.61
C PRO A 12 -43.80 -28.64 21.14
N GLY A 13 -42.90 -27.68 20.97
CA GLY A 13 -41.56 -27.94 20.42
C GLY A 13 -41.45 -27.83 18.89
N ALA A 14 -42.40 -27.17 18.22
CA ALA A 14 -42.27 -26.72 16.83
C ALA A 14 -41.83 -25.24 16.76
N PRO A 15 -41.17 -24.80 15.66
CA PRO A 15 -40.91 -23.38 15.45
C PRO A 15 -42.23 -22.61 15.27
N LEU A 16 -42.29 -21.38 15.77
CA LEU A 16 -43.41 -20.45 15.51
C LEU A 16 -43.53 -20.15 14.01
N LEU A 17 -42.41 -20.15 13.32
CA LEU A 17 -42.31 -19.83 11.91
C LEU A 17 -41.05 -20.48 11.34
N GLN A 18 -41.17 -21.02 10.12
CA GLN A 18 -40.03 -21.47 9.33
C GLN A 18 -40.23 -21.02 7.87
N TRP A 19 -39.19 -20.45 7.28
CA TRP A 19 -39.19 -20.07 5.87
C TRP A 19 -37.78 -20.03 5.29
N GLU A 20 -37.71 -20.02 3.97
CA GLU A 20 -36.47 -19.84 3.20
C GLU A 20 -36.63 -18.64 2.26
N GLU A 21 -35.52 -17.95 2.00
CA GLU A 21 -35.49 -16.79 1.11
C GLU A 21 -34.15 -16.73 0.35
N ASP A 22 -34.21 -16.25 -0.89
CA ASP A 22 -33.02 -16.03 -1.71
C ASP A 22 -32.20 -14.86 -1.15
N VAL A 23 -30.89 -15.03 -1.09
CA VAL A 23 -29.96 -14.00 -0.60
C VAL A 23 -28.77 -13.85 -1.53
N LEU A 24 -28.09 -12.71 -1.42
CA LEU A 24 -26.85 -12.45 -2.13
C LEU A 24 -25.67 -12.58 -1.18
N ALA A 25 -24.71 -13.41 -1.54
CA ALA A 25 -23.42 -13.50 -0.84
C ALA A 25 -22.75 -12.13 -0.74
N GLY A 26 -22.20 -11.81 0.44
CA GLY A 26 -21.54 -10.53 0.70
C GLY A 26 -22.48 -9.36 0.99
N THR A 27 -23.79 -9.53 0.86
CA THR A 27 -24.79 -8.52 1.25
C THR A 27 -25.18 -8.69 2.71
N ALA A 28 -25.41 -7.57 3.40
CA ALA A 28 -25.96 -7.61 4.75
C ALA A 28 -27.49 -7.58 4.76
N TYR A 29 -28.06 -8.47 5.57
CA TYR A 29 -29.50 -8.55 5.79
C TYR A 29 -29.82 -8.40 7.27
N ALA A 30 -30.95 -7.79 7.55
CA ALA A 30 -31.59 -7.78 8.85
C ALA A 30 -33.02 -8.32 8.73
N LEU A 31 -33.54 -8.87 9.82
CA LEU A 31 -34.92 -9.31 9.90
C LEU A 31 -35.77 -8.18 10.47
N ARG A 32 -36.79 -7.76 9.71
CA ARG A 32 -37.90 -6.95 10.24
C ARG A 32 -39.01 -7.88 10.70
N PHE A 33 -39.47 -7.70 11.93
CA PHE A 33 -40.47 -8.57 12.52
C PHE A 33 -41.32 -7.83 13.54
N ARG A 34 -42.49 -8.41 13.85
CA ARG A 34 -43.32 -8.02 14.99
C ARG A 34 -43.51 -9.26 15.84
N LEU A 35 -43.02 -9.21 17.08
CA LEU A 35 -43.17 -10.31 18.03
C LEU A 35 -43.88 -9.78 19.26
N GLN A 36 -45.06 -10.34 19.52
CA GLN A 36 -45.88 -9.96 20.67
C GLN A 36 -45.90 -11.08 21.67
N ASP A 37 -45.83 -10.72 22.95
CA ASP A 37 -46.09 -11.64 24.05
C ASP A 37 -47.20 -11.06 24.92
N THR A 38 -48.33 -11.77 25.00
CA THR A 38 -49.49 -11.29 25.76
C THR A 38 -49.26 -11.31 27.27
N GLN A 39 -48.14 -11.88 27.75
CA GLN A 39 -47.75 -11.89 29.17
C GLN A 39 -46.78 -10.75 29.54
N GLY A 40 -46.43 -9.89 28.58
CA GLY A 40 -45.55 -8.74 28.78
C GLY A 40 -44.28 -8.80 27.93
N ALA A 41 -43.64 -7.65 27.74
CA ALA A 41 -42.42 -7.53 26.94
C ALA A 41 -41.25 -8.31 27.56
N LEU A 42 -40.56 -9.12 26.76
CA LEU A 42 -39.39 -9.89 27.17
C LEU A 42 -38.20 -9.59 26.23
N PRO A 43 -37.00 -9.29 26.76
CA PRO A 43 -35.84 -8.96 25.92
C PRO A 43 -35.30 -10.15 25.12
N ASN A 44 -35.54 -11.38 25.57
CA ASN A 44 -35.12 -12.62 24.93
C ASN A 44 -36.33 -13.56 24.79
N ALA A 45 -37.39 -13.09 24.14
CA ALA A 45 -38.66 -13.80 24.03
C ALA A 45 -38.56 -15.01 23.10
N ALA A 46 -37.86 -14.86 21.97
CA ALA A 46 -37.66 -15.91 20.99
C ALA A 46 -36.21 -16.02 20.54
N LEU A 47 -35.92 -17.12 19.87
CA LEU A 47 -34.63 -17.42 19.29
C LEU A 47 -34.82 -17.65 17.78
N LEU A 48 -34.21 -16.79 16.97
CA LEU A 48 -34.10 -16.96 15.53
C LEU A 48 -32.91 -17.87 15.25
N ALA A 49 -33.14 -19.03 14.65
CA ALA A 49 -32.11 -19.91 14.13
C ALA A 49 -31.91 -19.66 12.63
N LEU A 50 -30.65 -19.48 12.21
CA LEU A 50 -30.26 -19.16 10.84
C LEU A 50 -29.38 -20.28 10.26
N SER A 51 -29.50 -20.52 8.96
CA SER A 51 -28.60 -21.39 8.20
C SER A 51 -28.48 -20.88 6.77
N PHE A 52 -27.25 -20.63 6.31
CA PHE A 52 -27.00 -20.27 4.92
C PHE A 52 -26.83 -21.53 4.08
N LEU A 53 -27.41 -21.52 2.89
CA LEU A 53 -27.42 -22.65 1.97
C LEU A 53 -26.78 -22.25 0.64
N ASP A 54 -25.99 -23.17 0.08
CA ASP A 54 -25.44 -23.05 -1.27
C ASP A 54 -26.49 -23.37 -2.35
N GLU A 55 -26.07 -23.29 -3.62
CA GLU A 55 -26.92 -23.60 -4.78
C GLU A 55 -27.46 -25.03 -4.76
N ARG A 56 -26.74 -25.96 -4.12
CA ARG A 56 -27.14 -27.38 -3.97
C ARG A 56 -28.06 -27.59 -2.77
N GLY A 57 -28.32 -26.56 -1.97
CA GLY A 57 -29.06 -26.65 -0.71
C GLY A 57 -28.23 -27.23 0.44
N ALA A 58 -26.91 -27.40 0.26
CA ALA A 58 -26.03 -27.79 1.34
C ALA A 58 -25.80 -26.61 2.27
N ARG A 59 -25.79 -26.88 3.57
CA ARG A 59 -25.57 -25.86 4.59
C ARG A 59 -24.09 -25.46 4.62
N LEU A 60 -23.85 -24.16 4.64
CA LEU A 60 -22.54 -23.60 4.87
C LEU A 60 -22.20 -23.64 6.37
N GLU A 61 -20.99 -24.06 6.67
CA GLU A 61 -20.50 -24.13 8.05
C GLU A 61 -20.10 -22.75 8.56
N GLY A 62 -20.48 -22.47 9.82
CA GLY A 62 -20.07 -21.27 10.56
C GLY A 62 -18.83 -21.50 11.42
N PRO A 63 -18.46 -20.55 12.29
CA PRO A 63 -19.25 -19.38 12.68
C PRO A 63 -19.17 -18.23 11.67
N HIS A 64 -20.31 -17.61 11.39
CA HIS A 64 -20.43 -16.42 10.55
C HIS A 64 -20.39 -15.16 11.42
N PRO A 65 -19.72 -14.08 10.96
CA PRO A 65 -19.56 -12.86 11.73
C PRO A 65 -20.90 -12.26 12.20
N GLY A 66 -20.96 -11.87 13.46
CA GLY A 66 -22.14 -11.23 14.06
C GLY A 66 -23.23 -12.20 14.54
N LEU A 67 -23.03 -13.51 14.43
CA LEU A 67 -23.99 -14.52 14.87
C LEU A 67 -23.43 -15.38 16.01
N HIS A 68 -24.30 -15.82 16.93
CA HIS A 68 -23.92 -16.72 18.01
C HIS A 68 -24.18 -18.16 17.62
N HIS A 69 -23.25 -19.08 17.88
CA HIS A 69 -23.49 -20.49 17.63
C HIS A 69 -24.15 -21.20 18.83
N SER A 70 -25.32 -21.80 18.64
CA SER A 70 -26.00 -22.60 19.65
C SER A 70 -25.67 -24.08 19.50
N ARG A 71 -24.93 -24.64 20.47
CA ARG A 71 -24.62 -26.09 20.54
C ARG A 71 -25.89 -26.95 20.62
N LYS A 72 -26.97 -26.46 21.22
CA LYS A 72 -28.21 -27.24 21.37
C LYS A 72 -28.95 -27.39 20.03
N LEU A 73 -28.97 -26.32 19.24
CA LEU A 73 -29.66 -26.31 17.95
C LEU A 73 -28.73 -26.65 16.79
N GLN A 74 -27.42 -26.77 17.05
CA GLN A 74 -26.36 -26.95 16.05
C GLN A 74 -26.46 -25.89 14.94
N ARG A 75 -26.93 -24.68 15.28
CA ARG A 75 -27.28 -23.59 14.37
C ARG A 75 -26.82 -22.26 14.94
N GLU A 76 -26.70 -21.30 14.05
CA GLU A 76 -26.46 -19.92 14.44
C GLU A 76 -27.76 -19.27 14.88
N VAL A 77 -27.67 -18.40 15.87
CA VAL A 77 -28.84 -17.91 16.58
C VAL A 77 -28.73 -16.43 16.92
N VAL A 78 -29.88 -15.77 16.90
CA VAL A 78 -30.09 -14.39 17.33
C VAL A 78 -31.27 -14.37 18.29
N TYR A 79 -31.15 -13.66 19.41
CA TYR A 79 -32.27 -13.46 20.33
C TYR A 79 -33.18 -12.35 19.80
N LEU A 80 -34.49 -12.60 19.85
CA LEU A 80 -35.52 -11.65 19.47
C LEU A 80 -36.27 -11.19 20.72
N ALA A 81 -36.42 -9.88 20.89
CA ALA A 81 -37.26 -9.29 21.91
C ALA A 81 -38.74 -9.32 21.49
N SER A 82 -39.64 -9.44 22.46
CA SER A 82 -41.08 -9.19 22.27
C SER A 82 -41.48 -7.84 22.85
N SER A 83 -42.61 -7.32 22.39
CA SER A 83 -43.30 -6.18 22.99
C SER A 83 -44.73 -6.55 23.36
N ASP A 84 -45.30 -5.82 24.32
CA ASP A 84 -46.72 -5.83 24.68
C ASP A 84 -47.58 -5.05 23.66
N THR A 85 -46.95 -4.24 22.81
CA THR A 85 -47.58 -3.50 21.71
C THR A 85 -47.04 -3.95 20.35
N PRO A 86 -47.78 -3.78 19.24
CA PRO A 86 -47.35 -4.19 17.89
C PRO A 86 -46.25 -3.27 17.34
N VAL A 87 -45.08 -3.24 17.98
CA VAL A 87 -43.93 -2.48 17.52
C VAL A 87 -43.13 -3.32 16.53
N GLU A 88 -42.77 -2.69 15.41
CA GLU A 88 -41.85 -3.27 14.44
C GLU A 88 -40.42 -3.23 14.98
N ASN A 89 -39.79 -4.40 15.00
CA ASN A 89 -38.42 -4.58 15.45
C ASN A 89 -37.55 -4.93 14.25
N VAL A 90 -36.29 -4.51 14.31
CA VAL A 90 -35.27 -4.83 13.32
C VAL A 90 -34.06 -5.38 14.04
N THR A 91 -33.55 -6.53 13.60
CA THR A 91 -32.34 -7.10 14.17
C THR A 91 -31.10 -6.30 13.75
N ALA A 92 -29.97 -6.53 14.41
CA ALA A 92 -28.69 -6.14 13.84
C ALA A 92 -28.47 -6.86 12.49
N PRO A 93 -27.84 -6.21 11.50
CA PRO A 93 -27.54 -6.85 10.23
C PRO A 93 -26.50 -7.97 10.40
N TRP A 94 -26.67 -9.05 9.66
CA TRP A 94 -25.70 -10.14 9.50
C TRP A 94 -25.22 -10.21 8.06
N LEU A 95 -23.97 -10.60 7.88
CA LEU A 95 -23.36 -10.75 6.58
C LEU A 95 -23.64 -12.14 6.01
N VAL A 96 -24.13 -12.19 4.78
CA VAL A 96 -24.30 -13.46 4.06
C VAL A 96 -22.92 -13.97 3.62
N PRO A 97 -22.49 -15.18 3.99
CA PRO A 97 -21.16 -15.69 3.68
C PRO A 97 -20.99 -15.96 2.17
N PRO A 98 -19.74 -15.99 1.68
CA PRO A 98 -19.45 -16.40 0.30
C PRO A 98 -20.04 -17.78 -0.02
N GLY A 99 -20.64 -17.91 -1.22
CA GLY A 99 -21.24 -19.15 -1.70
C GLY A 99 -22.69 -19.38 -1.27
N ALA A 100 -23.24 -18.56 -0.36
CA ALA A 100 -24.65 -18.64 -0.01
C ALA A 100 -25.52 -18.02 -1.10
N CYS A 101 -26.58 -18.73 -1.49
CA CYS A 101 -27.63 -18.22 -2.37
C CYS A 101 -29.00 -18.19 -1.69
N ARG A 102 -29.16 -18.90 -0.57
CA ARG A 102 -30.40 -18.97 0.21
C ARG A 102 -30.11 -18.91 1.70
N ILE A 103 -31.09 -18.45 2.46
CA ILE A 103 -31.08 -18.48 3.92
C ILE A 103 -32.33 -19.20 4.41
N ALA A 104 -32.14 -20.14 5.34
CA ALA A 104 -33.21 -20.82 6.05
C ALA A 104 -33.31 -20.25 7.47
N LEU A 105 -34.53 -19.85 7.83
CA LEU A 105 -34.83 -19.16 9.07
C LEU A 105 -35.91 -19.90 9.84
N ALA A 106 -35.71 -20.05 11.15
CA ALA A 106 -36.71 -20.65 12.04
C ALA A 106 -36.77 -19.88 13.37
N VAL A 107 -37.96 -19.43 13.76
CA VAL A 107 -38.16 -18.70 15.02
C VAL A 107 -38.73 -19.66 16.07
N TRP A 108 -38.07 -19.74 17.21
CA TRP A 108 -38.41 -20.65 18.30
C TRP A 108 -38.77 -19.85 19.55
N PRO A 109 -39.83 -20.24 20.28
CA PRO A 109 -40.07 -19.67 21.59
C PRO A 109 -38.88 -19.91 22.53
N TRP A 110 -38.46 -18.86 23.25
CA TRP A 110 -37.41 -18.95 24.26
C TRP A 110 -38.00 -18.87 25.68
N LYS A 111 -37.23 -19.37 26.65
CA LYS A 111 -37.69 -19.66 28.02
C LYS A 111 -38.50 -18.49 28.61
N GLY A 112 -39.70 -18.80 29.11
CA GLY A 112 -40.58 -17.83 29.80
C GLY A 112 -41.78 -17.38 28.99
N SER A 113 -41.73 -17.52 27.66
CA SER A 113 -42.84 -17.11 26.80
C SER A 113 -43.74 -18.30 26.42
N ARG A 114 -45.04 -18.20 26.75
CA ARG A 114 -46.05 -19.23 26.43
C ARG A 114 -47.17 -18.74 25.52
N ALA A 115 -47.25 -17.44 25.27
CA ALA A 115 -48.32 -16.81 24.49
C ALA A 115 -47.76 -15.83 23.43
N MET A 116 -46.71 -16.27 22.74
CA MET A 116 -46.10 -15.49 21.67
C MET A 116 -46.87 -15.61 20.36
N VAL A 117 -47.07 -14.46 19.71
CA VAL A 117 -47.66 -14.38 18.38
C VAL A 117 -46.78 -13.51 17.50
N MET A 118 -46.61 -13.95 16.26
CA MET A 118 -46.00 -13.16 15.20
C MET A 118 -47.14 -12.73 14.24
N PRO A 119 -47.77 -11.57 14.48
CA PRO A 119 -49.02 -11.20 13.80
C PRO A 119 -48.85 -10.95 12.30
N VAL A 120 -47.63 -10.65 11.86
CA VAL A 120 -47.29 -10.41 10.46
C VAL A 120 -46.07 -11.26 10.11
N PRO A 121 -46.03 -11.91 8.93
CA PRO A 121 -44.83 -12.58 8.46
C PRO A 121 -43.64 -11.61 8.50
N PRO A 122 -42.48 -12.03 9.04
CA PRO A 122 -41.31 -11.21 9.05
C PRO A 122 -40.75 -11.13 7.63
N SER A 123 -39.94 -10.11 7.38
CA SER A 123 -39.32 -9.88 6.08
C SER A 123 -37.84 -9.62 6.24
N LEU A 124 -37.03 -10.18 5.34
CA LEU A 124 -35.64 -9.78 5.23
C LEU A 124 -35.54 -8.43 4.53
N CYS A 125 -34.72 -7.54 5.08
CA CYS A 125 -34.36 -6.30 4.43
C CYS A 125 -32.85 -6.19 4.32
N ARG A 126 -32.38 -5.72 3.16
CA ARG A 126 -30.98 -5.30 3.03
C ARG A 126 -30.73 -4.09 3.92
N GLN A 127 -29.63 -4.14 4.64
CA GLN A 127 -29.24 -3.06 5.53
C GLN A 127 -27.74 -2.87 5.47
N ALA A 128 -27.29 -1.67 5.09
CA ALA A 128 -25.89 -1.33 5.12
C ALA A 128 -25.32 -1.38 6.55
N PHE A 129 -24.14 -1.96 6.71
CA PHE A 129 -23.39 -1.84 7.97
C PHE A 129 -22.91 -0.41 8.17
N SER A 130 -22.95 0.07 9.41
CA SER A 130 -22.27 1.30 9.79
C SER A 130 -20.75 1.10 9.77
N PRO A 131 -19.94 2.18 9.66
CA PRO A 131 -18.49 2.08 9.78
C PRO A 131 -18.01 1.40 11.06
N GLN A 132 -18.72 1.60 12.19
CA GLN A 132 -18.38 0.95 13.46
C GLN A 132 -18.64 -0.56 13.44
N ALA A 133 -19.74 -1.01 12.81
CA ALA A 133 -20.01 -2.43 12.65
C ALA A 133 -18.99 -3.09 11.69
N LEU A 134 -18.58 -2.39 10.63
CA LEU A 134 -17.54 -2.88 9.71
C LEU A 134 -16.20 -3.06 10.41
N LEU A 135 -15.82 -2.19 11.35
CA LEU A 135 -14.60 -2.38 12.16
C LEU A 135 -14.64 -3.66 13.01
N ALA A 136 -15.81 -4.01 13.56
CA ALA A 136 -15.99 -5.23 14.33
C ALA A 136 -15.87 -6.49 13.44
N ILE A 137 -16.38 -6.43 12.21
CA ILE A 137 -16.23 -7.50 11.21
C ILE A 137 -14.76 -7.59 10.78
N GLU A 138 -14.10 -6.46 10.51
CA GLU A 138 -12.71 -6.41 10.06
C GLU A 138 -11.75 -7.08 11.05
N ALA A 139 -11.99 -6.92 12.35
CA ALA A 139 -11.20 -7.55 13.40
C ALA A 139 -11.27 -9.09 13.39
N GLN A 140 -12.33 -9.67 12.80
CA GLN A 140 -12.55 -11.11 12.70
C GLN A 140 -12.16 -11.63 11.31
N ASP A 141 -12.61 -10.94 10.27
CA ASP A 141 -12.42 -11.26 8.87
C ASP A 141 -12.42 -9.99 8.01
N MET A 142 -11.22 -9.59 7.60
CA MET A 142 -10.99 -8.41 6.76
C MET A 142 -11.60 -8.54 5.36
N GLN A 143 -11.74 -9.76 4.80
CA GLN A 143 -12.35 -9.96 3.49
C GLN A 143 -13.87 -9.86 3.56
N ALA A 144 -14.47 -10.42 4.61
CA ALA A 144 -15.90 -10.24 4.92
C ALA A 144 -16.24 -8.74 5.09
N ALA A 145 -15.41 -7.99 5.84
CA ALA A 145 -15.59 -6.55 5.98
C ALA A 145 -15.52 -5.81 4.65
N ALA A 146 -14.66 -6.25 3.72
CA ALA A 146 -14.56 -5.64 2.40
C ALA A 146 -15.82 -5.85 1.56
N LEU A 147 -16.36 -7.07 1.54
CA LEU A 147 -17.62 -7.37 0.84
C LEU A 147 -18.77 -6.55 1.42
N ALA A 148 -18.90 -6.54 2.76
CA ALA A 148 -19.90 -5.76 3.48
C ALA A 148 -19.80 -4.25 3.19
N CYS A 149 -18.58 -3.71 3.15
CA CYS A 149 -18.33 -2.31 2.85
C CYS A 149 -18.68 -1.97 1.39
N GLN A 150 -18.37 -2.86 0.43
CA GLN A 150 -18.72 -2.68 -0.98
C GLN A 150 -20.24 -2.70 -1.19
N ASP A 151 -20.96 -3.62 -0.56
CA ASP A 151 -22.42 -3.67 -0.60
C ASP A 151 -23.05 -2.40 0.01
N ALA A 152 -22.54 -1.95 1.16
CA ALA A 152 -22.98 -0.72 1.80
C ALA A 152 -22.74 0.52 0.92
N LEU A 153 -21.60 0.60 0.22
CA LEU A 153 -21.32 1.66 -0.75
C LEU A 153 -22.19 1.58 -2.00
N GLY A 154 -22.57 0.36 -2.43
CA GLY A 154 -23.53 0.17 -3.52
C GLY A 154 -24.92 0.73 -3.17
N GLN A 155 -25.32 0.61 -1.91
CA GLN A 155 -26.58 1.17 -1.39
C GLN A 155 -26.49 2.68 -1.14
N ALA A 156 -25.34 3.18 -0.68
CA ALA A 156 -25.12 4.58 -0.30
C ALA A 156 -23.76 5.11 -0.82
N PRO A 157 -23.61 5.37 -2.13
CA PRO A 157 -22.32 5.67 -2.75
C PRO A 157 -21.72 7.01 -2.33
N ARG A 158 -22.52 7.91 -1.74
CA ARG A 158 -22.09 9.23 -1.25
C ARG A 158 -21.84 9.26 0.25
N TRP A 159 -21.91 8.13 0.95
CA TRP A 159 -21.70 8.10 2.39
C TRP A 159 -20.21 8.32 2.74
N VAL A 160 -19.87 9.55 3.15
CA VAL A 160 -18.48 10.00 3.38
C VAL A 160 -17.73 9.16 4.41
N GLU A 161 -18.34 8.85 5.57
CA GLU A 161 -17.68 8.05 6.60
C GLU A 161 -17.40 6.63 6.12
N LEU A 162 -18.30 6.07 5.32
CA LEU A 162 -18.15 4.75 4.72
C LEU A 162 -17.06 4.74 3.65
N LEU A 163 -17.00 5.78 2.79
CA LEU A 163 -15.91 5.97 1.82
C LEU A 163 -14.55 6.10 2.53
N ALA A 164 -14.48 6.88 3.61
CA ALA A 164 -13.26 7.03 4.40
C ALA A 164 -12.79 5.70 5.01
N HIS A 165 -13.73 4.89 5.52
CA HIS A 165 -13.43 3.53 5.98
C HIS A 165 -12.93 2.65 4.82
N ALA A 166 -13.60 2.68 3.67
CA ALA A 166 -13.23 1.91 2.48
C ALA A 166 -11.82 2.24 1.95
N VAL A 167 -11.41 3.51 1.99
CA VAL A 167 -10.01 3.92 1.66
C VAL A 167 -9.02 3.22 2.58
N GLY A 168 -9.27 3.21 3.89
CA GLY A 168 -8.39 2.52 4.85
C GLY A 168 -8.35 1.00 4.63
N LEU A 169 -9.51 0.39 4.46
CA LEU A 169 -9.67 -1.06 4.31
C LEU A 169 -9.03 -1.57 3.00
N SER A 170 -9.30 -0.90 1.88
CA SER A 170 -8.71 -1.24 0.57
C SER A 170 -7.18 -1.09 0.56
N ALA A 171 -6.65 -0.07 1.25
CA ALA A 171 -5.20 0.11 1.40
C ALA A 171 -4.55 -1.01 2.23
N ARG A 172 -5.19 -1.50 3.30
CA ARG A 172 -4.68 -2.64 4.09
C ARG A 172 -4.75 -3.97 3.33
N LEU A 173 -5.84 -4.19 2.58
CA LEU A 173 -6.03 -5.38 1.74
C LEU A 173 -5.15 -5.42 0.49
N GLY A 174 -4.57 -4.28 0.10
CA GLY A 174 -3.79 -4.18 -1.12
C GLY A 174 -4.64 -4.18 -2.40
N ARG A 175 -5.91 -3.75 -2.34
CA ARG A 175 -6.83 -3.69 -3.50
C ARG A 175 -6.73 -2.31 -4.17
N ALA A 176 -5.79 -2.16 -5.11
CA ALA A 176 -5.42 -0.87 -5.70
C ALA A 176 -6.56 -0.21 -6.51
N GLY A 177 -7.30 -0.98 -7.32
CA GLY A 177 -8.41 -0.48 -8.11
C GLY A 177 -9.56 0.02 -7.24
N TRP A 178 -9.88 -0.71 -6.16
CA TRP A 178 -10.90 -0.30 -5.20
C TRP A 178 -10.47 0.94 -4.41
N LEU A 179 -9.20 0.99 -3.96
CA LEU A 179 -8.62 2.15 -3.30
C LEU A 179 -8.73 3.41 -4.16
N GLN A 180 -8.38 3.30 -5.45
CA GLN A 180 -8.48 4.41 -6.40
C GLN A 180 -9.92 4.91 -6.52
N ALA A 181 -10.87 4.01 -6.79
CA ALA A 181 -12.28 4.36 -6.95
C ALA A 181 -12.85 5.03 -5.69
N CYS A 182 -12.53 4.53 -4.50
CA CYS A 182 -12.98 5.14 -3.24
C CYS A 182 -12.35 6.52 -3.00
N CYS A 183 -11.06 6.70 -3.30
CA CYS A 183 -10.42 8.01 -3.18
C CYS A 183 -11.01 9.03 -4.15
N GLU A 184 -11.25 8.65 -5.40
CA GLU A 184 -11.86 9.53 -6.41
C GLU A 184 -13.30 9.91 -6.02
N ALA A 185 -14.11 8.95 -5.60
CA ALA A 185 -15.46 9.19 -5.11
C ALA A 185 -15.45 10.14 -3.89
N LEU A 186 -14.55 9.92 -2.95
CA LEU A 186 -14.41 10.75 -1.76
C LEU A 186 -13.97 12.19 -2.07
N LEU A 187 -13.02 12.36 -3.01
CA LEU A 187 -12.54 13.68 -3.44
C LEU A 187 -13.56 14.44 -4.29
N SER A 188 -14.52 13.73 -4.91
CA SER A 188 -15.65 14.36 -5.61
C SER A 188 -16.75 14.89 -4.68
N HIS A 189 -16.61 14.68 -3.36
CA HIS A 189 -17.61 15.08 -2.37
C HIS A 189 -17.20 16.37 -1.65
N ASP A 190 -17.96 17.44 -1.87
CA ASP A 190 -17.64 18.78 -1.33
C ASP A 190 -17.65 18.82 0.21
N GLU A 191 -18.51 18.01 0.85
CA GLU A 191 -18.65 17.94 2.30
C GLU A 191 -17.58 17.06 2.99
N ALA A 192 -16.68 16.43 2.24
CA ALA A 192 -15.67 15.56 2.84
C ALA A 192 -14.70 16.36 3.74
N PRO A 193 -14.51 15.95 5.01
CA PRO A 193 -13.59 16.65 5.91
C PRO A 193 -12.18 16.75 5.32
N GLY A 194 -11.49 17.89 5.51
CA GLY A 194 -10.16 18.11 4.92
C GLY A 194 -9.11 17.05 5.29
N LEU A 195 -9.17 16.49 6.51
CA LEU A 195 -8.30 15.38 6.90
C LEU A 195 -8.57 14.11 6.07
N THR A 196 -9.83 13.84 5.77
CA THR A 196 -10.27 12.70 4.96
C THR A 196 -9.84 12.87 3.51
N GLN A 197 -10.03 14.07 2.93
CA GLN A 197 -9.52 14.40 1.60
C GLN A 197 -7.99 14.27 1.53
N ARG A 198 -7.27 14.75 2.56
CA ARG A 198 -5.83 14.60 2.65
C ARG A 198 -5.40 13.14 2.61
N ARG A 199 -6.04 12.27 3.41
CA ARG A 199 -5.76 10.82 3.40
C ARG A 199 -5.98 10.20 2.02
N ALA A 200 -7.05 10.60 1.32
CA ALA A 200 -7.29 10.17 -0.05
C ALA A 200 -6.17 10.62 -1.01
N HIS A 201 -5.70 11.87 -0.93
CA HIS A 201 -4.56 12.34 -1.71
C HIS A 201 -3.26 11.59 -1.42
N LEU A 202 -3.00 11.26 -0.14
CA LEU A 202 -1.82 10.46 0.23
C LEU A 202 -1.89 9.05 -0.38
N ALA A 203 -3.07 8.41 -0.31
CA ALA A 203 -3.30 7.09 -0.88
C ALA A 203 -3.18 7.08 -2.41
N LEU A 204 -3.77 8.06 -3.11
CA LEU A 204 -3.59 8.22 -4.55
C LEU A 204 -2.12 8.48 -4.93
N GLY A 205 -1.41 9.26 -4.12
CA GLY A 205 0.03 9.46 -4.29
C GLY A 205 0.82 8.15 -4.19
N GLN A 206 0.44 7.25 -3.27
CA GLN A 206 1.05 5.93 -3.17
C GLN A 206 0.78 5.07 -4.43
N LEU A 207 -0.44 5.12 -4.97
CA LEU A 207 -0.78 4.43 -6.22
C LEU A 207 0.02 4.97 -7.41
N GLN A 208 0.18 6.30 -7.49
CA GLN A 208 0.97 6.95 -8.53
C GLN A 208 2.45 6.57 -8.43
N GLU A 209 3.02 6.52 -7.23
CA GLU A 209 4.40 6.10 -6.99
C GLU A 209 4.70 4.70 -7.55
N MET A 210 3.75 3.77 -7.39
CA MET A 210 3.88 2.39 -7.87
C MET A 210 3.40 2.21 -9.32
N SER A 211 3.02 3.29 -10.00
CA SER A 211 2.70 3.22 -11.42
C SER A 211 3.99 2.98 -12.23
N PRO A 212 4.02 1.98 -13.13
CA PRO A 212 5.17 1.73 -13.99
C PRO A 212 5.44 2.90 -14.95
N ASP A 213 4.45 3.74 -15.24
CA ASP A 213 4.61 4.86 -16.17
C ASP A 213 5.05 6.15 -15.48
N TRP A 214 5.22 6.11 -14.15
CA TRP A 214 5.57 7.28 -13.37
C TRP A 214 7.04 7.29 -12.96
N LEU A 215 7.65 8.47 -13.07
CA LEU A 215 8.98 8.80 -12.53
C LEU A 215 8.91 10.22 -11.95
N PRO A 216 9.67 10.55 -10.90
CA PRO A 216 9.74 11.92 -10.39
C PRO A 216 10.14 12.91 -11.51
N ARG A 217 9.31 13.92 -11.78
CA ARG A 217 9.59 14.91 -12.83
C ARG A 217 10.47 16.02 -12.31
N VAL A 218 11.73 16.06 -12.72
CA VAL A 218 12.67 17.08 -12.28
C VAL A 218 12.70 18.21 -13.30
N GLU A 219 11.79 19.18 -13.16
CA GLU A 219 11.62 20.31 -14.09
C GLU A 219 12.57 21.48 -13.84
N GLY A 220 12.71 22.36 -14.84
CA GLY A 220 13.54 23.56 -14.81
C GLY A 220 14.91 23.39 -15.46
N ARG A 221 15.33 24.36 -16.28
CA ARG A 221 16.64 24.35 -16.94
C ARG A 221 17.74 24.26 -15.89
N LEU A 222 18.67 23.32 -16.09
CA LEU A 222 19.95 23.38 -15.40
C LEU A 222 20.60 24.70 -15.80
N ALA A 223 20.90 25.57 -14.84
CA ALA A 223 21.73 26.73 -15.12
C ALA A 223 23.04 26.21 -15.71
N THR A 224 23.29 26.49 -16.98
CA THR A 224 24.59 26.21 -17.58
C THR A 224 25.62 26.94 -16.73
N PRO A 225 26.68 26.26 -16.26
CA PRO A 225 27.74 26.93 -15.51
C PRO A 225 28.21 28.13 -16.31
N SER A 226 28.15 29.32 -15.71
CA SER A 226 28.46 30.58 -16.38
C SER A 226 29.81 30.46 -17.11
N ALA A 227 29.86 30.83 -18.38
CA ALA A 227 31.02 30.66 -19.26
C ALA A 227 32.33 31.31 -18.74
N GLY A 228 32.26 32.12 -17.68
CA GLY A 228 33.40 32.72 -16.98
C GLY A 228 33.92 31.96 -15.75
N ALA A 229 33.40 30.76 -15.43
CA ALA A 229 33.94 29.97 -14.34
C ALA A 229 35.37 29.53 -14.69
N ARG A 230 36.37 30.15 -14.03
CA ARG A 230 37.80 29.76 -14.07
C ARG A 230 37.91 28.24 -14.13
N ARG A 231 38.72 27.71 -15.07
CA ARG A 231 39.12 26.29 -15.14
C ARG A 231 39.47 25.81 -13.73
N GLN A 232 38.53 25.17 -13.06
CA GLN A 232 38.81 24.58 -11.76
C GLN A 232 39.85 23.48 -12.00
N PRO A 233 40.79 23.24 -11.07
CA PRO A 233 41.68 22.10 -11.15
C PRO A 233 40.86 20.84 -11.42
N ARG A 234 41.36 19.95 -12.29
CA ARG A 234 40.70 18.68 -12.65
C ARG A 234 40.46 17.89 -11.35
N ARG A 235 39.24 17.97 -10.83
CA ARG A 235 38.81 17.16 -9.68
C ARG A 235 38.70 15.70 -10.14
N PRO A 236 39.01 14.73 -9.28
CA PRO A 236 38.76 13.32 -9.58
C PRO A 236 37.26 13.11 -9.89
N PRO A 237 36.92 12.12 -10.73
CA PRO A 237 35.53 11.78 -11.02
C PRO A 237 34.77 11.49 -9.73
N CYS A 238 33.49 11.85 -9.71
CA CYS A 238 32.65 11.78 -8.52
C CYS A 238 31.48 10.83 -8.75
N VAL A 239 31.21 9.96 -7.77
CA VAL A 239 29.95 9.21 -7.68
C VAL A 239 29.08 9.80 -6.58
N VAL A 240 27.82 10.03 -6.92
CA VAL A 240 26.79 10.42 -5.94
C VAL A 240 26.06 9.17 -5.48
N HIS A 241 26.13 8.89 -4.19
CA HIS A 241 25.42 7.80 -3.53
C HIS A 241 24.15 8.33 -2.88
N LEU A 242 22.99 7.81 -3.26
CA LEU A 242 21.74 8.02 -2.53
C LEU A 242 21.64 6.98 -1.42
N LEU A 243 21.60 7.45 -0.18
CA LEU A 243 21.58 6.61 1.02
C LEU A 243 20.17 6.43 1.56
N GLY A 244 19.87 5.21 1.99
CA GLY A 244 18.70 4.91 2.79
C GLY A 244 18.95 5.15 4.28
N SER A 245 18.24 4.40 5.13
CA SER A 245 18.42 4.48 6.58
C SER A 245 19.90 4.28 6.98
N PRO A 246 20.47 5.16 7.84
CA PRO A 246 21.87 5.08 8.27
C PRO A 246 22.17 3.83 9.12
N ALA A 247 21.14 3.12 9.59
CA ALA A 247 21.29 1.83 10.28
C ALA A 247 21.57 0.65 9.33
N GLY A 248 21.54 0.87 8.01
CA GLY A 248 21.78 -0.13 6.99
C GLY A 248 23.26 -0.54 6.84
N ALA A 249 23.48 -1.54 5.99
CA ALA A 249 24.81 -2.03 5.64
C ALA A 249 25.74 -0.89 5.18
N ALA A 250 27.03 -1.00 5.51
CA ALA A 250 28.02 0.00 5.13
C ALA A 250 27.97 0.29 3.62
N PRO A 251 27.99 1.57 3.21
CA PRO A 251 27.91 1.92 1.81
C PRO A 251 29.06 1.28 1.03
N LEU A 252 28.74 0.78 -0.15
CA LEU A 252 29.74 0.23 -1.06
C LEU A 252 30.76 1.31 -1.44
N ARG A 253 32.03 0.90 -1.49
CA ARG A 253 33.14 1.83 -1.74
C ARG A 253 33.22 2.17 -3.24
N PRO A 254 33.43 3.44 -3.58
CA PRO A 254 33.78 3.80 -4.96
C PRO A 254 35.17 3.26 -5.32
N PRO A 255 35.52 3.25 -6.62
CA PRO A 255 36.89 3.03 -7.07
C PRO A 255 37.88 3.99 -6.41
N ARG A 256 39.14 3.57 -6.24
CA ARG A 256 40.16 4.33 -5.47
C ARG A 256 40.43 5.75 -6.00
N ASN A 257 40.26 5.97 -7.29
CA ASN A 257 40.44 7.26 -7.96
C ASN A 257 39.15 8.08 -8.10
N TRP A 258 38.06 7.63 -7.49
CA TRP A 258 36.78 8.32 -7.49
C TRP A 258 36.48 8.89 -6.11
N ARG A 259 35.89 10.08 -6.11
CA ARG A 259 35.39 10.73 -4.92
C ARG A 259 33.96 10.27 -4.62
N ALA A 260 33.69 10.00 -3.35
CA ALA A 260 32.34 9.73 -2.86
C ALA A 260 31.64 11.02 -2.43
N VAL A 261 30.43 11.22 -2.95
CA VAL A 261 29.46 12.18 -2.41
C VAL A 261 28.24 11.39 -1.98
N TRP A 262 27.78 11.58 -0.75
CA TRP A 262 26.55 10.97 -0.26
C TRP A 262 25.44 12.00 -0.18
N ILE A 263 24.22 11.55 -0.48
CA ILE A 263 23.00 12.32 -0.31
C ILE A 263 22.03 11.44 0.49
N THR A 264 21.64 11.91 1.67
CA THR A 264 20.54 11.33 2.46
C THR A 264 19.26 12.11 2.13
N PRO A 265 18.28 11.49 1.46
CA PRO A 265 17.01 12.16 1.13
C PRO A 265 16.20 12.51 2.38
N THR A 266 15.23 13.40 2.23
CA THR A 266 14.53 13.98 3.37
C THR A 266 13.77 12.98 4.22
N GLU A 267 13.20 11.93 3.61
CA GLU A 267 12.53 10.87 4.36
C GLU A 267 13.45 10.03 5.26
N TYR A 268 14.76 10.05 5.00
CA TYR A 268 15.76 9.31 5.76
C TYR A 268 16.57 10.21 6.71
N SER A 269 16.40 11.52 6.62
CA SER A 269 17.19 12.51 7.37
C SER A 269 16.91 12.54 8.87
N GLY A 270 15.69 12.14 9.29
CA GLY A 270 15.21 12.29 10.67
C GLY A 270 15.20 13.75 11.16
N CYS A 271 15.22 14.74 10.27
CA CYS A 271 15.38 16.14 10.66
C CYS A 271 14.16 16.65 11.45
N ALA A 272 14.36 17.11 12.68
CA ALA A 272 13.27 17.68 13.49
C ALA A 272 12.97 19.15 13.14
N ALA A 273 14.00 19.93 12.79
CA ALA A 273 13.92 21.36 12.50
C ALA A 273 14.74 21.68 11.23
N PRO A 274 14.09 21.85 10.07
CA PRO A 274 14.78 22.10 8.79
C PRO A 274 15.44 23.49 8.77
N GLU A 275 16.71 23.58 8.36
CA GLU A 275 17.47 24.85 8.29
C GLU A 275 17.71 25.35 6.85
N GLY A 276 17.40 24.54 5.85
CA GLY A 276 17.64 24.87 4.46
C GLY A 276 17.25 23.72 3.54
N PRO A 277 17.53 23.82 2.24
CA PRO A 277 17.18 22.73 1.32
C PRO A 277 18.04 21.47 1.56
N TRP A 278 19.24 21.66 2.10
CA TRP A 278 20.15 20.61 2.56
C TRP A 278 21.19 21.19 3.52
N ARG A 279 21.80 20.32 4.33
CA ARG A 279 22.97 20.62 5.18
C ARG A 279 24.11 19.64 4.93
N MET A 280 25.32 20.02 5.35
CA MET A 280 26.48 19.13 5.37
C MET A 280 26.50 18.32 6.66
N ALA A 281 26.77 17.03 6.54
CA ALA A 281 26.93 16.11 7.68
C ALA A 281 28.27 15.36 7.58
N PRO A 282 28.73 14.73 8.68
CA PRO A 282 29.82 13.78 8.61
C PRO A 282 29.49 12.62 7.66
N PRO A 283 30.47 12.10 6.89
CA PRO A 283 30.28 10.90 6.09
C PRO A 283 29.73 9.71 6.89
N PRO A 284 28.86 8.87 6.29
CA PRO A 284 28.38 7.67 6.95
C PRO A 284 29.55 6.74 7.31
N GLY A 285 29.56 6.26 8.57
CA GLY A 285 30.62 5.39 9.08
C GLY A 285 31.95 6.09 9.41
N ALA A 286 32.02 7.43 9.35
CA ALA A 286 33.16 8.16 9.89
C ALA A 286 33.20 8.00 11.42
N SER A 287 34.26 7.36 11.93
CA SER A 287 34.54 7.37 13.36
C SER A 287 34.98 8.77 13.77
N PRO A 288 34.53 9.31 14.92
CA PRO A 288 34.99 10.61 15.42
C PRO A 288 36.51 10.68 15.64
N SER A 289 37.19 9.53 15.67
CA SER A 289 38.62 9.37 15.96
C SER A 289 39.50 9.00 14.76
N GLY A 290 38.96 8.87 13.53
CA GLY A 290 39.71 8.28 12.41
C GLY A 290 39.61 9.07 11.11
N THR A 291 40.77 9.22 10.46
CA THR A 291 41.03 9.72 9.10
C THR A 291 39.92 9.42 8.10
N SER A 292 38.92 10.30 8.02
CA SER A 292 38.01 10.36 6.87
C SER A 292 38.86 10.50 5.62
N SER A 293 38.52 9.76 4.55
CA SER A 293 38.94 10.11 3.19
C SER A 293 38.71 11.61 3.04
N ALA A 294 39.79 12.39 2.91
CA ALA A 294 39.74 13.86 3.06
C ALA A 294 38.76 14.56 2.10
N ASP A 295 38.33 13.87 1.04
CA ASP A 295 37.49 14.40 -0.02
C ASP A 295 36.03 13.93 0.01
N ALA A 296 35.64 13.14 1.00
CA ALA A 296 34.31 12.55 1.07
C ALA A 296 33.29 13.57 1.64
N ARG A 297 32.16 13.77 0.95
CA ARG A 297 31.15 14.79 1.34
C ARG A 297 29.78 14.16 1.53
N HIS A 298 29.07 14.54 2.58
CA HIS A 298 27.72 14.05 2.84
C HIS A 298 26.74 15.21 2.97
N TYR A 299 25.75 15.21 2.09
CA TYR A 299 24.63 16.14 2.08
C TYR A 299 23.40 15.45 2.65
N VAL A 300 22.73 16.09 3.59
CA VAL A 300 21.44 15.64 4.11
C VAL A 300 20.39 16.60 3.61
N LEU A 301 19.44 16.12 2.79
CA LEU A 301 18.33 16.94 2.32
C LEU A 301 17.37 17.13 3.50
N ASP A 302 17.24 18.35 3.99
CA ASP A 302 16.50 18.66 5.21
C ASP A 302 15.52 19.81 5.02
N TRP A 303 14.83 19.81 3.87
CA TRP A 303 13.84 20.83 3.52
C TRP A 303 12.46 20.62 4.17
N LEU A 304 12.23 19.49 4.84
CA LEU A 304 10.97 19.15 5.52
C LEU A 304 11.27 18.42 6.82
N ALA A 305 10.56 18.78 7.90
CA ALA A 305 10.70 18.07 9.16
C ALA A 305 10.11 16.65 9.08
N ALA A 306 10.72 15.72 9.81
CA ALA A 306 10.33 14.30 9.85
C ALA A 306 8.85 14.11 10.23
N ALA A 307 8.33 14.92 11.16
CA ALA A 307 6.91 14.88 11.56
C ALA A 307 5.94 15.19 10.40
N TRP A 308 6.39 15.89 9.36
CA TRP A 308 5.58 16.25 8.20
C TRP A 308 5.82 15.35 6.99
N VAL A 309 6.80 14.44 7.02
CA VAL A 309 7.10 13.55 5.87
C VAL A 309 5.92 12.62 5.56
N ALA A 310 5.26 12.07 6.59
CA ALA A 310 4.08 11.21 6.42
C ALA A 310 2.85 11.97 5.87
N GLU A 311 2.90 13.29 5.95
CA GLU A 311 1.79 14.21 5.68
C GLU A 311 1.86 14.82 4.27
N VAL A 312 2.89 14.45 3.49
CA VAL A 312 3.13 14.87 2.10
C VAL A 312 2.99 13.67 1.15
N ALA A 313 2.26 13.86 0.06
CA ALA A 313 2.11 12.83 -0.97
C ALA A 313 3.49 12.42 -1.53
N ARG A 314 3.74 11.11 -1.53
CA ARG A 314 5.07 10.55 -1.86
C ARG A 314 5.64 10.99 -3.21
N PRO A 315 4.85 11.09 -4.30
CA PRO A 315 5.34 11.63 -5.57
C PRO A 315 6.00 13.01 -5.44
N ARG A 316 5.44 13.90 -4.61
CA ARG A 316 5.98 15.25 -4.40
C ARG A 316 7.29 15.21 -3.61
N LEU A 317 7.36 14.35 -2.59
CA LEU A 317 8.56 14.15 -1.78
C LEU A 317 9.72 13.64 -2.65
N LEU A 318 9.47 12.57 -3.43
CA LEU A 318 10.44 11.99 -4.36
C LEU A 318 10.92 13.00 -5.41
N GLN A 319 10.00 13.81 -5.93
CA GLN A 319 10.30 14.84 -6.92
C GLN A 319 11.19 15.95 -6.37
N MET A 320 10.88 16.45 -5.16
CA MET A 320 11.71 17.47 -4.52
C MET A 320 13.10 16.93 -4.19
N ASP A 321 13.19 15.72 -3.64
CA ASP A 321 14.47 15.08 -3.33
C ASP A 321 15.33 14.87 -4.59
N ALA A 322 14.72 14.40 -5.69
CA ALA A 322 15.42 14.24 -6.96
C ALA A 322 15.88 15.59 -7.54
N TRP A 323 15.09 16.64 -7.37
CA TRP A 323 15.46 18.00 -7.78
C TRP A 323 16.64 18.56 -7.00
N LEU A 324 16.59 18.49 -5.67
CA LEU A 324 17.67 18.93 -4.79
C LEU A 324 18.93 18.09 -4.98
N GLY A 325 18.78 16.76 -5.06
CA GLY A 325 19.86 15.84 -5.34
C GLY A 325 20.54 16.12 -6.67
N SER A 326 19.78 16.48 -7.71
CA SER A 326 20.35 16.89 -9.00
C SER A 326 21.21 18.15 -8.90
N ARG A 327 20.85 19.10 -8.03
CA ARG A 327 21.64 20.31 -7.80
C ARG A 327 22.96 20.01 -7.10
N VAL A 328 22.91 19.14 -6.09
CA VAL A 328 24.13 18.65 -5.41
C VAL A 328 25.02 17.91 -6.39
N ALA A 329 24.47 16.97 -7.16
CA ALA A 329 25.22 16.20 -8.16
C ALA A 329 25.88 17.09 -9.22
N LEU A 330 25.19 18.13 -9.70
CA LEU A 330 25.75 19.10 -10.64
C LEU A 330 26.90 19.91 -10.00
N ALA A 331 26.71 20.42 -8.78
CA ALA A 331 27.73 21.20 -8.06
C ALA A 331 28.99 20.37 -7.77
N GLU A 332 28.81 19.08 -7.52
CA GLU A 332 29.87 18.12 -7.24
C GLU A 332 30.48 17.49 -8.51
N GLN A 333 29.99 17.88 -9.70
CA GLN A 333 30.43 17.36 -11.00
C GLN A 333 30.35 15.83 -11.08
N ALA A 334 29.24 15.28 -10.60
CA ALA A 334 28.98 13.84 -10.62
C ALA A 334 29.10 13.27 -12.04
N ARG A 335 29.65 12.06 -12.11
CA ARG A 335 29.76 11.26 -13.34
C ARG A 335 28.88 10.00 -13.31
N LEU A 336 28.40 9.62 -12.13
CA LEU A 336 27.60 8.43 -11.89
C LEU A 336 26.73 8.64 -10.66
N ILE A 337 25.54 8.05 -10.66
CA ILE A 337 24.64 8.02 -9.49
C ILE A 337 24.50 6.56 -9.06
N HIS A 338 24.67 6.29 -7.77
CA HIS A 338 24.48 4.99 -7.17
C HIS A 338 23.32 5.07 -6.16
N ALA A 339 22.23 4.36 -6.41
CA ALA A 339 21.13 4.22 -5.47
C ALA A 339 21.28 2.96 -4.61
N GLN A 340 21.22 3.12 -3.29
CA GLN A 340 21.01 2.00 -2.37
C GLN A 340 19.54 1.53 -2.39
N PRO A 341 19.23 0.36 -1.81
CA PRO A 341 17.85 0.03 -1.47
C PRO A 341 17.28 1.07 -0.49
N GLY A 342 16.10 1.59 -0.80
CA GLY A 342 15.34 2.40 0.15
C GLY A 342 14.38 1.55 0.99
N ALA A 343 13.58 2.19 1.85
CA ALA A 343 12.60 1.53 2.72
C ALA A 343 11.50 0.77 1.95
N ARG A 344 11.32 1.06 0.65
CA ARG A 344 10.38 0.32 -0.22
C ARG A 344 11.10 -0.56 -1.23
N GLY A 345 12.42 -0.68 -1.10
CA GLY A 345 13.31 -1.32 -2.06
C GLY A 345 13.68 -0.41 -3.22
N TYR A 346 12.72 0.25 -3.88
CA TYR A 346 12.93 0.94 -5.17
C TYR A 346 12.86 2.48 -5.14
N ASP A 347 12.48 3.11 -4.02
CA ASP A 347 12.20 4.55 -3.96
C ASP A 347 13.46 5.42 -4.17
N LEU A 348 14.64 4.99 -3.71
CA LEU A 348 15.91 5.63 -4.01
C LEU A 348 16.31 5.45 -5.48
N ALA A 349 15.99 4.30 -6.08
CA ALA A 349 16.21 4.09 -7.50
C ALA A 349 15.35 5.04 -8.35
N LEU A 350 14.09 5.30 -7.96
CA LEU A 350 13.25 6.29 -8.65
C LEU A 350 13.86 7.70 -8.61
N ARG A 351 14.41 8.12 -7.47
CA ARG A 351 15.13 9.40 -7.36
C ARG A 351 16.37 9.43 -8.25
N ALA A 352 17.18 8.36 -8.20
CA ALA A 352 18.42 8.27 -8.98
C ALA A 352 18.15 8.26 -10.49
N LEU A 353 17.14 7.52 -10.95
CA LEU A 353 16.72 7.48 -12.35
C LEU A 353 16.25 8.85 -12.82
N ALA A 354 15.44 9.55 -12.03
CA ALA A 354 15.00 10.91 -12.33
C ALA A 354 16.17 11.91 -12.40
N MET A 355 17.12 11.81 -11.46
CA MET A 355 18.36 12.59 -11.49
C MET A 355 19.24 12.25 -12.71
N GLY A 356 19.37 10.96 -13.04
CA GLY A 356 20.15 10.44 -14.16
C GLY A 356 19.60 10.92 -15.50
N GLU A 357 18.28 10.86 -15.69
CA GLU A 357 17.59 11.39 -16.87
C GLU A 357 17.86 12.89 -17.03
N ARG A 358 17.72 13.67 -15.95
CA ARG A 358 17.95 15.12 -15.97
C ARG A 358 19.40 15.49 -16.28
N LEU A 359 20.36 14.76 -15.71
CA LEU A 359 21.78 15.11 -15.79
C LEU A 359 22.50 14.39 -16.94
N GLY A 360 21.85 13.43 -17.59
CA GLY A 360 22.49 12.53 -18.56
C GLY A 360 23.56 11.66 -17.90
N LEU A 361 23.31 11.19 -16.67
CA LEU A 361 24.25 10.36 -15.91
C LEU A 361 23.76 8.92 -15.80
N PRO A 362 24.66 7.93 -15.90
CA PRO A 362 24.30 6.54 -15.69
C PRO A 362 23.96 6.26 -14.22
N VAL A 363 23.01 5.35 -14.01
CA VAL A 363 22.53 4.96 -12.69
C VAL A 363 22.92 3.51 -12.40
N VAL A 364 23.56 3.32 -11.25
CA VAL A 364 23.83 2.01 -10.64
C VAL A 364 22.84 1.82 -9.51
N TYR A 365 22.17 0.66 -9.47
CA TYR A 365 21.20 0.35 -8.43
C TYR A 365 21.65 -0.89 -7.64
N GLU A 366 21.83 -0.71 -6.34
CA GLU A 366 22.03 -1.83 -5.42
C GLU A 366 20.67 -2.44 -5.08
N TYR A 367 20.50 -3.73 -5.40
CA TYR A 367 19.27 -4.47 -5.22
C TYR A 367 19.36 -5.42 -4.04
N ASP A 368 18.39 -5.31 -3.12
CA ASP A 368 18.15 -6.26 -2.06
C ASP A 368 16.68 -6.71 -2.10
N PRO A 369 16.39 -8.01 -2.34
CA PRO A 369 15.03 -8.53 -2.33
C PRO A 369 14.35 -8.38 -0.96
N ALA A 370 15.09 -8.30 0.14
CA ALA A 370 14.50 -8.15 1.48
C ALA A 370 13.67 -6.87 1.57
N HIS A 371 14.14 -5.74 1.03
CA HIS A 371 13.41 -4.47 1.08
C HIS A 371 12.21 -4.39 0.11
N VAL A 372 12.13 -5.30 -0.87
CA VAL A 372 10.97 -5.37 -1.78
C VAL A 372 9.90 -6.32 -1.22
N LEU A 373 10.34 -7.45 -0.66
CA LEU A 373 9.46 -8.53 -0.18
C LEU A 373 9.00 -8.34 1.25
N LEU A 374 9.84 -7.76 2.11
CA LEU A 374 9.56 -7.53 3.52
C LEU A 374 9.43 -6.02 3.74
N PRO A 375 8.20 -5.51 3.94
CA PRO A 375 8.02 -4.10 4.26
C PRO A 375 8.75 -3.73 5.55
N GLU A 376 9.34 -2.54 5.59
CA GLU A 376 9.86 -1.95 6.82
C GLU A 376 8.75 -1.80 7.88
N PRO A 377 9.10 -1.76 9.19
CA PRO A 377 8.14 -1.49 10.26
C PRO A 377 7.26 -0.27 9.97
N GLY A 378 5.94 -0.45 10.09
CA GLY A 378 4.96 0.60 9.81
C GLY A 378 4.45 0.65 8.36
N GLN A 379 4.98 -0.17 7.45
CA GLN A 379 4.36 -0.40 6.14
C GLN A 379 3.40 -1.59 6.18
N PRO A 380 2.30 -1.55 5.41
CA PRO A 380 1.38 -2.68 5.32
C PRO A 380 2.08 -3.90 4.69
N ALA A 381 1.98 -5.04 5.37
CA ALA A 381 2.37 -6.34 4.85
C ALA A 381 1.23 -6.89 3.97
N TRP A 382 1.20 -6.46 2.71
CA TRP A 382 0.17 -6.92 1.79
C TRP A 382 0.34 -8.40 1.43
N PRO A 383 -0.76 -9.13 1.18
CA PRO A 383 -0.69 -10.44 0.55
C PRO A 383 0.12 -10.39 -0.76
N PRO A 384 0.98 -11.38 -1.05
CA PRO A 384 1.82 -11.38 -2.25
C PRO A 384 1.04 -11.30 -3.57
N ASP A 385 -0.18 -11.80 -3.58
CA ASP A 385 -1.14 -11.81 -4.71
C ASP A 385 -2.00 -10.55 -4.78
N SER A 386 -1.90 -9.63 -3.82
CA SER A 386 -2.63 -8.36 -3.84
C SER A 386 -2.17 -7.46 -4.98
N GLU A 387 -3.08 -6.61 -5.48
CA GLU A 387 -2.77 -5.66 -6.54
C GLU A 387 -1.65 -4.68 -6.16
N MET A 388 -1.62 -4.23 -4.89
CA MET A 388 -0.57 -3.33 -4.40
C MET A 388 0.80 -4.00 -4.35
N ALA A 389 0.88 -5.26 -3.89
CA ALA A 389 2.14 -6.02 -3.90
C ALA A 389 2.63 -6.26 -5.34
N MET A 390 1.73 -6.62 -6.26
CA MET A 390 2.06 -6.78 -7.68
C MET A 390 2.55 -5.48 -8.32
N ARG A 391 1.89 -4.34 -8.07
CA ARG A 391 2.31 -3.02 -8.57
C ARG A 391 3.69 -2.64 -8.02
N ARG A 392 3.93 -2.86 -6.73
CA ARG A 392 5.23 -2.66 -6.08
C ARG A 392 6.33 -3.48 -6.77
N GLY A 393 6.08 -4.78 -6.98
CA GLY A 393 7.02 -5.67 -7.67
C GLY A 393 7.32 -5.23 -9.10
N ARG A 394 6.29 -4.82 -9.86
CA ARG A 394 6.47 -4.27 -11.23
C ARG A 394 7.30 -2.99 -11.23
N GLN A 395 7.08 -2.08 -10.28
CA GLN A 395 7.85 -0.85 -10.18
C GLN A 395 9.31 -1.13 -9.82
N ALA A 396 9.58 -2.06 -8.90
CA ALA A 396 10.94 -2.50 -8.60
C ALA A 396 11.65 -3.11 -9.82
N LEU A 397 10.96 -4.00 -10.57
CA LEU A 397 11.48 -4.58 -11.81
C LEU A 397 11.75 -3.53 -12.89
N ARG A 398 10.91 -2.51 -12.99
CA ARG A 398 11.15 -1.37 -13.89
C ARG A 398 12.42 -0.62 -13.50
N CYS A 399 12.60 -0.30 -12.21
CA CYS A 399 13.82 0.38 -11.75
C CYS A 399 15.08 -0.43 -12.06
N LEU A 400 15.03 -1.75 -11.85
CA LEU A 400 16.12 -2.66 -12.24
C LEU A 400 16.36 -2.62 -13.75
N SER A 401 15.30 -2.67 -14.55
CA SER A 401 15.38 -2.65 -16.02
C SER A 401 15.95 -1.33 -16.55
N ALA A 402 15.63 -0.20 -15.92
CA ALA A 402 16.12 1.12 -16.30
C ALA A 402 17.55 1.44 -15.82
N ALA A 403 18.04 0.77 -14.76
CA ALA A 403 19.40 0.97 -14.28
C ALA A 403 20.45 0.48 -15.30
N ALA A 404 21.54 1.24 -15.44
CA ALA A 404 22.66 0.91 -16.32
C ALA A 404 23.51 -0.25 -15.76
N ALA A 405 23.62 -0.36 -14.44
CA ALA A 405 24.17 -1.54 -13.78
C ALA A 405 23.39 -1.84 -12.49
N ILE A 406 23.38 -3.11 -12.10
CA ILE A 406 22.72 -3.60 -10.89
C ILE A 406 23.78 -4.28 -10.04
N VAL A 407 23.84 -3.92 -8.76
CA VAL A 407 24.71 -4.58 -7.78
C VAL A 407 23.86 -5.46 -6.87
N VAL A 408 24.28 -6.71 -6.67
CA VAL A 408 23.68 -7.66 -5.73
C VAL A 408 24.76 -8.24 -4.80
N ARG A 409 24.36 -8.78 -3.65
CA ARG A 409 25.29 -9.31 -2.64
C ARG A 409 25.66 -10.77 -2.87
N THR A 410 24.80 -11.55 -3.53
CA THR A 410 25.00 -12.99 -3.71
C THR A 410 24.77 -13.47 -5.15
N PRO A 411 25.43 -14.56 -5.59
CA PRO A 411 25.13 -15.20 -6.86
C PRO A 411 23.68 -15.72 -6.95
N ALA A 412 23.06 -16.07 -5.82
CA ALA A 412 21.67 -16.48 -5.77
C ALA A 412 20.73 -15.35 -6.20
N GLN A 413 20.95 -14.13 -5.71
CA GLN A 413 20.18 -12.95 -6.14
C GLN A 413 20.34 -12.69 -7.65
N LYS A 414 21.56 -12.82 -8.20
CA LYS A 414 21.78 -12.70 -9.65
C LYS A 414 20.98 -13.73 -10.45
N ARG A 415 20.90 -14.99 -9.98
CA ARG A 415 20.07 -16.03 -10.61
C ARG A 415 18.58 -15.71 -10.52
N SER A 416 18.10 -15.21 -9.37
CA SER A 416 16.70 -14.81 -9.22
C SER A 416 16.32 -13.68 -10.18
N LEU A 417 17.18 -12.67 -10.33
CA LEU A 417 16.96 -11.57 -11.29
C LEU A 417 16.91 -12.07 -12.74
N ARG A 418 17.73 -13.06 -13.11
CA ARG A 418 17.63 -13.72 -14.41
C ARG A 418 16.25 -14.36 -14.63
N GLY A 419 15.72 -15.05 -13.62
CA GLY A 419 14.39 -15.65 -13.67
C GLY A 419 13.26 -14.62 -13.81
N LEU A 420 13.50 -13.38 -13.39
CA LEU A 420 12.58 -12.25 -13.52
C LEU A 420 12.76 -11.45 -14.83
N GLY A 421 13.61 -11.93 -15.76
CA GLY A 421 13.83 -11.30 -17.07
C GLY A 421 14.79 -10.11 -17.07
N VAL A 422 15.53 -9.88 -15.99
CA VAL A 422 16.56 -8.84 -15.96
C VAL A 422 17.80 -9.29 -16.74
N ASP A 423 18.33 -8.42 -17.59
CA ASP A 423 19.57 -8.68 -18.31
C ASP A 423 20.74 -8.94 -17.34
N VAL A 424 21.27 -10.16 -17.37
CA VAL A 424 22.33 -10.60 -16.47
C VAL A 424 23.69 -9.98 -16.79
N ALA A 425 23.88 -9.41 -17.99
CA ALA A 425 25.10 -8.74 -18.39
C ALA A 425 25.36 -7.47 -17.56
N LYS A 426 24.30 -6.82 -17.09
CA LYS A 426 24.38 -5.65 -16.21
C LYS A 426 24.31 -5.97 -14.71
N VAL A 427 24.24 -7.24 -14.31
CA VAL A 427 24.15 -7.65 -12.89
C VAL A 427 25.52 -8.08 -12.37
N PHE A 428 26.01 -7.38 -11.35
CA PHE A 428 27.31 -7.59 -10.72
C PHE A 428 27.13 -8.08 -9.28
N VAL A 429 27.87 -9.13 -8.90
CA VAL A 429 27.86 -9.65 -7.53
C VAL A 429 29.01 -8.99 -6.76
N VAL A 430 28.70 -8.19 -5.75
CA VAL A 430 29.67 -7.47 -4.92
C VAL A 430 29.47 -7.87 -3.46
N GLY A 431 30.53 -8.42 -2.85
CA GLY A 431 30.49 -8.82 -1.45
C GLY A 431 30.27 -7.62 -0.50
N PRO A 432 30.02 -7.86 0.81
CA PRO A 432 29.74 -6.80 1.79
C PRO A 432 30.80 -5.69 1.87
N ARG A 433 32.07 -6.02 1.57
CA ARG A 433 33.21 -5.10 1.55
C ARG A 433 33.88 -4.98 0.17
N GLY A 434 33.24 -5.49 -0.88
CA GLY A 434 33.75 -5.42 -2.24
C GLY A 434 33.68 -4.00 -2.81
N ASP A 435 34.51 -3.71 -3.80
CA ASP A 435 34.38 -2.50 -4.62
C ASP A 435 33.36 -2.69 -5.74
N CYS A 436 32.82 -1.58 -6.24
CA CYS A 436 31.86 -1.56 -7.36
C CYS A 436 32.51 -1.28 -8.71
N GLU A 437 33.83 -1.48 -8.84
CA GLU A 437 34.60 -0.99 -9.98
C GLU A 437 34.07 -1.51 -11.32
N ALA A 438 33.82 -2.81 -11.41
CA ALA A 438 33.29 -3.44 -12.62
C ALA A 438 31.90 -2.90 -13.01
N ALA A 439 31.01 -2.72 -12.02
CA ALA A 439 29.65 -2.20 -12.24
C ALA A 439 29.68 -0.74 -12.72
N TYR A 440 30.55 0.08 -12.11
CA TYR A 440 30.67 1.50 -12.47
C TYR A 440 31.29 1.66 -13.86
N ALA A 441 32.33 0.90 -14.17
CA ALA A 441 32.95 0.91 -15.48
C ALA A 441 31.97 0.49 -16.59
N HIS A 442 31.13 -0.53 -16.33
CA HIS A 442 30.06 -0.93 -17.24
C HIS A 442 29.05 0.20 -17.46
N ALA A 443 28.57 0.81 -16.39
CA ALA A 443 27.59 1.89 -16.44
C ALA A 443 28.10 3.12 -17.23
N CYS A 444 29.36 3.52 -17.04
CA CYS A 444 29.97 4.61 -17.79
C CYS A 444 30.09 4.30 -19.29
N ARG A 445 30.53 3.10 -19.68
CA ARG A 445 30.64 2.69 -21.09
C ARG A 445 29.28 2.72 -21.80
N GLN A 446 28.24 2.19 -21.15
CA GLN A 446 26.87 2.22 -21.70
C GLN A 446 26.38 3.65 -21.93
N ALA A 447 26.70 4.59 -21.03
CA ALA A 447 26.35 6.00 -21.20
C ALA A 447 27.09 6.65 -22.38
N GLU A 448 28.36 6.31 -22.59
CA GLU A 448 29.18 6.80 -23.71
C GLU A 448 28.66 6.29 -25.07
N GLU A 449 28.33 5.00 -25.14
CA GLU A 449 27.73 4.36 -26.33
C GLU A 449 26.39 5.01 -26.69
N ALA A 450 25.51 5.20 -25.70
CA ALA A 450 24.22 5.86 -25.90
C ALA A 450 24.36 7.32 -26.35
N GLY A 451 25.32 8.06 -25.76
CA GLY A 451 25.60 9.46 -26.12
C GLY A 451 26.17 9.62 -27.53
N SER A 452 26.94 8.65 -28.02
CA SER A 452 27.52 8.67 -29.37
C SER A 452 26.47 8.53 -30.48
N HIS A 453 25.29 7.96 -30.18
CA HIS A 453 24.20 7.79 -31.16
C HIS A 453 23.21 8.95 -31.20
N HIS A 454 23.24 9.88 -30.23
CA HIS A 454 22.22 10.94 -30.12
C HIS A 454 22.73 12.37 -30.38
N ASN A 455 24.05 12.62 -30.49
CA ASN A 455 24.55 13.96 -30.84
C ASN A 455 26.03 14.00 -31.31
N PRO A 456 26.33 14.18 -32.61
CA PRO A 456 27.71 14.20 -33.13
C PRO A 456 28.55 15.42 -32.69
N THR A 457 27.94 16.46 -32.08
CA THR A 457 28.67 17.65 -31.61
C THR A 457 29.22 17.53 -30.17
N ARG A 458 28.82 16.52 -29.39
CA ARG A 458 29.32 16.30 -28.01
C ARG A 458 30.51 15.35 -27.91
N THR A 459 30.80 14.59 -28.97
CA THR A 459 31.75 13.47 -28.96
C THR A 459 33.23 13.88 -28.83
N ARG A 460 33.56 15.16 -29.02
CA ARG A 460 34.96 15.63 -29.00
C ARG A 460 35.53 15.85 -27.59
N ALA A 461 34.70 16.04 -26.57
CA ALA A 461 35.16 16.36 -25.21
C ALA A 461 35.46 15.14 -24.31
N VAL A 462 35.07 13.92 -24.73
CA VAL A 462 35.19 12.71 -23.89
C VAL A 462 36.38 11.84 -24.29
N ARG A 463 36.80 11.86 -25.57
CA ARG A 463 37.92 11.04 -26.07
C ARG A 463 39.30 11.41 -25.51
N GLU A 464 39.50 12.61 -24.97
CA GLU A 464 40.80 13.07 -24.44
C GLU A 464 41.10 12.65 -22.99
N VAL A 465 40.21 11.90 -22.32
CA VAL A 465 40.36 11.55 -20.89
C VAL A 465 40.84 10.11 -20.66
N ILE A 466 40.86 9.25 -21.69
CA ILE A 466 41.17 7.81 -21.53
C ILE A 466 42.60 7.45 -22.01
N THR A 467 43.30 8.33 -22.73
CA THR A 467 44.67 8.10 -23.20
C THR A 467 45.74 8.95 -22.50
N GLY A 468 45.47 9.43 -21.28
CA GLY A 468 46.40 10.22 -20.47
C GLY A 468 46.57 9.66 -19.07
#